data_AF-C0P4P7-F1
#
_entry.id   AF-C0P4P7-F1
#
_cell.length_a   1.000
_cell.length_b   1.000
_cell.length_c   1.000
_cell.angle_alpha   90.00
_cell.angle_beta   90.00
_cell.angle_gamma   90.00
#
_symmetry.space_group_name_H-M   'P 1'
#
loop_
_entity.id
_entity.type
_entity.pdbx_description
1 polymer ?
#
loop_
_entity_poly.entity_id
_entity_poly.type
_entity_poly.pdbx_seq_one_letter_code
_entity_poly.pdbx_strand_id
1 'polypeptide(L)'
;MAASATDADAGAGLRSEFLQVLLSRRRDLLVPLTVEQGSPVKDPMYQNPPSTMEANPMESCPSKEVENLREKLVEENFYLITELGEQGRVPVLLLKLDDPVPRRKPAIVFLHSSYKCKEWLRPLLEAYASKGYVCVAIDSRYHGERASNETTYIDALKSAWRNGDTMPFVFDTVWDLVKLGDYLGEREDVDPCRVGITGESLGGMHAWFAAFVDTRYSVVVPIIGVQGFRWAIDNNMWLARVNSIRPLFEEARIDLGKSELDTEVVERVWEKIAPGLDSQFDAPYSLPLLAPRPLLLLNGAEDPRCPISGLGEAISKTAKAYEESGCAEKFMFIAEPGVGHKITIDMVKAASEWFDRFLHA
;
A
#
# COMPACT_ATOMS: atom_id res chain seq x y z
N MET A 1 9.48 21.54 -19.91
CA MET A 1 8.95 20.96 -21.15
C MET A 1 7.63 20.33 -20.77
N ALA A 2 6.54 20.68 -21.47
CA ALA A 2 5.22 20.18 -21.12
C ALA A 2 5.15 18.69 -21.47
N ALA A 3 4.91 17.82 -20.47
CA ALA A 3 4.31 16.53 -20.76
C ALA A 3 3.16 16.78 -21.74
N SER A 4 3.12 16.05 -22.86
CA SER A 4 2.17 16.33 -23.92
C SER A 4 0.75 16.30 -23.33
N ALA A 5 -0.14 17.21 -23.73
CA ALA A 5 -1.51 17.22 -23.20
C ALA A 5 -2.20 15.84 -23.37
N THR A 6 -1.77 15.07 -24.37
CA THR A 6 -2.17 13.68 -24.63
C THR A 6 -1.74 12.69 -23.54
N ASP A 7 -0.56 12.84 -22.92
CA ASP A 7 -0.11 11.93 -21.85
C ASP A 7 -0.83 12.19 -20.53
N ALA A 8 -1.09 13.47 -20.21
CA ALA A 8 -1.88 13.85 -19.04
C ALA A 8 -3.33 13.33 -19.15
N ASP A 9 -3.91 13.41 -20.35
CA ASP A 9 -5.25 12.90 -20.65
C ASP A 9 -5.31 11.36 -20.58
N ALA A 10 -4.32 10.66 -21.15
CA ALA A 10 -4.22 9.20 -21.04
C ALA A 10 -4.10 8.73 -19.58
N GLY A 11 -3.28 9.42 -18.78
CA GLY A 11 -3.13 9.12 -17.35
C GLY A 11 -4.40 9.39 -16.54
N ALA A 12 -5.18 10.43 -16.88
CA ALA A 12 -6.48 10.68 -16.27
C ALA A 12 -7.49 9.59 -16.64
N GLY A 13 -7.50 9.13 -17.90
CA GLY A 13 -8.32 8.02 -18.38
C GLY A 13 -8.11 6.74 -17.58
N LEU A 14 -6.85 6.30 -17.42
CA LEU A 14 -6.55 5.05 -16.71
C LEU A 14 -6.91 5.11 -15.21
N ARG A 15 -6.72 6.26 -14.55
CA ARG A 15 -7.17 6.45 -13.16
C ARG A 15 -8.69 6.42 -13.05
N SER A 16 -9.40 7.03 -14.01
CA SER A 16 -10.86 6.98 -14.08
C SER A 16 -11.36 5.54 -14.25
N GLU A 17 -10.74 4.75 -15.14
CA GLU A 17 -11.05 3.32 -15.29
C GLU A 17 -10.84 2.54 -14.00
N PHE A 18 -9.73 2.79 -13.28
CA PHE A 18 -9.48 2.16 -11.99
C PHE A 18 -10.55 2.52 -10.96
N LEU A 19 -10.94 3.80 -10.87
CA LEU A 19 -12.04 4.25 -10.02
C LEU A 19 -13.36 3.56 -10.39
N GLN A 20 -13.65 3.35 -11.68
CA GLN A 20 -14.84 2.61 -12.10
C GLN A 20 -14.79 1.15 -11.65
N VAL A 21 -13.62 0.49 -11.69
CA VAL A 21 -13.45 -0.86 -11.14
C VAL A 21 -13.72 -0.88 -9.65
N LEU A 22 -13.17 0.06 -8.87
CA LEU A 22 -13.47 0.19 -7.44
C LEU A 22 -14.97 0.34 -7.19
N LEU A 23 -15.63 1.25 -7.91
CA LEU A 23 -17.06 1.53 -7.75
C LEU A 23 -17.96 0.37 -8.20
N SER A 24 -17.50 -0.46 -9.15
CA SER A 24 -18.31 -1.55 -9.75
C SER A 24 -18.81 -2.57 -8.72
N ARG A 25 -18.09 -2.75 -7.61
CA ARG A 25 -18.40 -3.73 -6.57
C ARG A 25 -18.97 -3.13 -5.27
N ARG A 26 -19.32 -1.84 -5.28
CA ARG A 26 -19.79 -1.14 -4.06
C ARG A 26 -20.80 -0.04 -4.30
N ARG A 27 -21.48 -0.03 -5.45
CA ARG A 27 -22.47 1.02 -5.78
C ARG A 27 -23.53 1.19 -4.71
N ASP A 28 -24.02 0.07 -4.17
CA ASP A 28 -25.06 0.05 -3.12
C ASP A 28 -24.47 0.16 -1.70
N LEU A 29 -23.15 0.30 -1.56
CA LEU A 29 -22.46 0.42 -0.28
C LEU A 29 -22.00 1.85 0.02
N LEU A 30 -22.14 2.78 -0.94
CA LEU A 30 -21.66 4.15 -0.78
C LEU A 30 -22.38 4.90 0.35
N VAL A 31 -21.60 5.52 1.23
CA VAL A 31 -22.08 6.39 2.31
C VAL A 31 -21.25 7.67 2.36
N PRO A 32 -21.77 8.76 2.96
CA PRO A 32 -20.92 9.90 3.32
C PRO A 32 -19.78 9.45 4.22
N LEU A 33 -18.57 9.97 3.99
CA LEU A 33 -17.44 9.70 4.86
C LEU A 33 -17.70 10.27 6.26
N THR A 34 -17.65 9.43 7.29
CA THR A 34 -17.81 9.85 8.68
C THR A 34 -16.70 9.28 9.55
N VAL A 35 -16.46 9.91 10.70
CA VAL A 35 -15.45 9.49 11.67
C VAL A 35 -16.16 9.06 12.96
N GLU A 36 -15.85 7.86 13.43
CA GLU A 36 -16.27 7.37 14.75
C GLU A 36 -15.07 7.30 15.68
N GLN A 37 -15.23 7.74 16.93
CA GLN A 37 -14.17 7.62 17.92
C GLN A 37 -13.88 6.13 18.23
N GLY A 38 -12.60 5.80 18.35
CA GLY A 38 -12.12 4.48 18.75
C GLY A 38 -11.28 4.51 20.02
N SER A 39 -10.70 3.37 20.36
CA SER A 39 -9.82 3.21 21.51
C SER A 39 -8.62 2.36 21.14
N PRO A 40 -7.45 2.53 21.80
CA PRO A 40 -6.30 1.68 21.56
C PRO A 40 -6.63 0.19 21.68
N VAL A 41 -6.17 -0.61 20.71
CA VAL A 41 -6.34 -2.06 20.71
C VAL A 41 -5.40 -2.69 21.74
N LYS A 42 -5.97 -3.40 22.71
CA LYS A 42 -5.19 -4.04 23.79
C LYS A 42 -4.51 -5.34 23.38
N ASP A 43 -5.17 -6.10 22.49
CA ASP A 43 -4.71 -7.40 22.01
C ASP A 43 -4.85 -7.44 20.49
N PRO A 44 -3.86 -6.94 19.73
CA PRO A 44 -3.96 -6.84 18.28
C PRO A 44 -4.00 -8.21 17.61
N MET A 45 -4.93 -8.40 16.67
CA MET A 45 -5.07 -9.66 15.93
C MET A 45 -3.98 -9.77 14.85
N TYR A 46 -3.04 -10.68 15.08
CA TYR A 46 -2.06 -11.12 14.07
C TYR A 46 -2.49 -12.47 13.53
N GLN A 47 -2.90 -12.53 12.27
CA GLN A 47 -3.24 -13.80 11.61
C GLN A 47 -2.01 -14.70 11.38
N ASN A 48 -0.83 -14.09 11.38
CA ASN A 48 0.43 -14.78 11.48
C ASN A 48 1.32 -13.99 12.45
N PRO A 49 1.52 -14.47 13.69
CA PRO A 49 2.31 -13.76 14.69
C PRO A 49 3.73 -13.45 14.16
N PRO A 50 4.17 -12.18 14.24
CA PRO A 50 5.48 -11.80 13.75
C PRO A 50 6.59 -12.41 14.61
N SER A 51 7.68 -12.80 13.96
CA SER A 51 8.91 -13.20 14.64
C SER A 51 9.72 -11.98 15.10
N THR A 52 10.56 -12.15 16.12
CA THR A 52 11.48 -11.10 16.60
C THR A 52 12.41 -10.56 15.52
N MET A 53 12.82 -11.42 14.57
CA MET A 53 13.66 -11.03 13.44
C MET A 53 12.96 -10.05 12.47
N GLU A 54 11.63 -10.12 12.36
CA GLU A 54 10.85 -9.21 11.50
C GLU A 54 10.67 -7.83 12.13
N ALA A 55 10.78 -7.70 13.46
CA ALA A 55 10.59 -6.44 14.16
C ALA A 55 11.81 -5.52 14.07
N ASN A 56 13.02 -6.08 13.99
CA ASN A 56 14.28 -5.35 14.04
C ASN A 56 14.37 -4.20 12.99
N PRO A 57 14.04 -4.40 11.69
CA PRO A 57 14.01 -3.31 10.73
C PRO A 57 13.08 -2.15 11.13
N MET A 58 11.91 -2.46 11.70
CA MET A 58 10.92 -1.46 12.10
C MET A 58 11.43 -0.63 13.28
N GLU A 59 12.05 -1.29 14.27
CA GLU A 59 12.64 -0.66 15.45
C GLU A 59 13.90 0.15 15.13
N SER A 60 14.59 -0.18 14.03
CA SER A 60 15.81 0.49 13.57
C SER A 60 15.53 1.73 12.71
N CYS A 61 14.27 2.15 12.58
CA CYS A 61 13.91 3.33 11.81
C CYS A 61 14.61 4.58 12.36
N PRO A 62 15.28 5.39 11.52
CA PRO A 62 15.87 6.65 11.95
C PRO A 62 14.82 7.53 12.63
N SER A 63 15.12 7.99 13.83
CA SER A 63 14.26 8.83 14.64
C SER A 63 15.04 10.05 15.16
N LYS A 64 14.34 11.08 15.59
CA LYS A 64 14.94 12.22 16.29
C LYS A 64 14.86 11.99 17.80
N GLU A 65 15.94 12.28 18.51
CA GLU A 65 15.92 12.30 19.98
C GLU A 65 14.97 13.39 20.49
N VAL A 66 13.94 12.96 21.22
CA VAL A 66 12.96 13.83 21.86
C VAL A 66 12.86 13.41 23.32
N GLU A 67 13.26 14.32 24.22
CA GLU A 67 13.12 14.09 25.66
C GLU A 67 11.65 13.83 26.01
N ASN A 68 11.41 12.74 26.75
CA ASN A 68 10.08 12.25 27.13
C ASN A 68 9.15 12.05 25.92
N LEU A 69 9.67 11.48 24.82
CA LEU A 69 8.90 11.24 23.59
C LEU A 69 7.51 10.63 23.85
N ARG A 70 7.44 9.57 24.68
CA ARG A 70 6.16 8.90 24.99
C ARG A 70 5.11 9.82 25.61
N GLU A 71 5.51 10.79 26.42
CA GLU A 71 4.59 11.75 27.04
C GLU A 71 4.15 12.85 26.07
N LYS A 72 4.95 13.10 25.02
CA LYS A 72 4.68 14.09 23.98
C LYS A 72 3.99 13.52 22.75
N LEU A 73 3.83 12.21 22.67
CA LEU A 73 3.08 11.57 21.59
C LEU A 73 1.58 11.68 21.88
N VAL A 74 0.85 12.25 20.93
CA VAL A 74 -0.61 12.20 20.87
C VAL A 74 -0.99 11.00 20.03
N GLU A 75 -1.76 10.11 20.63
CA GLU A 75 -2.35 8.95 19.95
C GLU A 75 -3.85 9.15 19.74
N GLU A 76 -4.27 9.09 18.48
CA GLU A 76 -5.68 9.09 18.09
C GLU A 76 -6.03 7.70 17.52
N ASN A 77 -7.08 7.09 18.06
CA ASN A 77 -7.67 5.86 17.51
C ASN A 77 -9.10 6.18 17.10
N PHE A 78 -9.45 5.91 15.84
CA PHE A 78 -10.77 6.19 15.30
C PHE A 78 -11.09 5.26 14.13
N TYR A 79 -12.33 5.28 13.68
CA TYR A 79 -12.78 4.55 12.52
C TYR A 79 -13.25 5.51 11.44
N LEU A 80 -12.78 5.32 10.20
CA LEU A 80 -13.34 5.97 9.03
C LEU A 80 -14.40 5.06 8.41
N ILE A 81 -15.60 5.58 8.24
CA ILE A 81 -16.69 4.85 7.58
C ILE A 81 -16.64 5.19 6.09
N THR A 82 -16.05 4.29 5.31
CA THR A 82 -15.78 4.48 3.87
C THR A 82 -16.89 3.91 2.98
N GLU A 83 -17.66 2.97 3.51
CA GLU A 83 -18.82 2.32 2.90
C GLU A 83 -19.62 1.53 3.96
N LEU A 84 -20.79 0.99 3.58
CA LEU A 84 -21.60 0.11 4.43
C LEU A 84 -20.90 -1.23 4.71
N GLY A 85 -21.13 -1.75 5.91
CA GLY A 85 -20.64 -3.07 6.34
C GLY A 85 -19.34 -3.01 7.13
N GLU A 86 -18.99 -4.13 7.77
CA GLU A 86 -17.87 -4.20 8.72
C GLU A 86 -16.53 -3.84 8.08
N GLN A 87 -16.32 -4.23 6.82
CA GLN A 87 -15.07 -3.94 6.13
C GLN A 87 -14.94 -2.46 5.73
N GLY A 88 -16.07 -1.75 5.56
CA GLY A 88 -16.12 -0.30 5.33
C GLY A 88 -15.86 0.55 6.57
N ARG A 89 -15.78 -0.07 7.76
CA ARG A 89 -15.38 0.57 9.00
C ARG A 89 -13.88 0.42 9.22
N VAL A 90 -13.10 1.35 8.68
CA VAL A 90 -11.64 1.28 8.61
C VAL A 90 -11.01 1.74 9.93
N PRO A 91 -10.33 0.87 10.70
CA PRO A 91 -9.62 1.26 11.91
C PRO A 91 -8.37 2.07 11.55
N VAL A 92 -8.19 3.20 12.23
CA VAL A 92 -7.07 4.12 12.01
C VAL A 92 -6.35 4.38 13.32
N LEU A 93 -5.03 4.20 13.30
CA LEU A 93 -4.10 4.61 14.34
C LEU A 93 -3.30 5.81 13.82
N LEU A 94 -3.38 6.94 14.52
CA LEU A 94 -2.61 8.13 14.19
C LEU A 94 -1.72 8.52 15.38
N LEU A 95 -0.42 8.70 15.11
CA LEU A 95 0.56 9.22 16.06
C LEU A 95 1.16 10.54 15.54
N LYS A 96 1.26 11.53 16.43
CA LYS A 96 1.93 12.81 16.17
C LYS A 96 2.53 13.36 17.45
N LEU A 97 3.50 14.27 17.34
CA LEU A 97 3.92 15.06 18.49
C LEU A 97 2.85 16.11 18.85
N ASP A 98 2.59 16.25 20.14
CA ASP A 98 1.92 17.41 20.72
C ASP A 98 2.81 18.64 20.51
N ASP A 99 2.41 19.51 19.59
CA ASP A 99 3.18 20.71 19.24
C ASP A 99 2.43 21.92 19.80
N PRO A 100 3.06 22.73 20.68
CA PRO A 100 2.39 23.87 21.28
C PRO A 100 2.01 24.94 20.27
N VAL A 101 2.59 24.91 19.06
CA VAL A 101 2.28 25.85 17.98
C VAL A 101 1.42 25.15 16.92
N PRO A 102 0.14 25.54 16.76
CA PRO A 102 -0.71 25.02 15.70
C PRO A 102 -0.11 25.32 14.33
N ARG A 103 0.21 24.28 13.57
CA ARG A 103 0.66 24.36 12.19
C ARG A 103 0.31 23.09 11.44
N ARG A 104 0.06 23.23 10.14
CA ARG A 104 -0.10 22.10 9.23
C ARG A 104 1.22 21.38 9.04
N LYS A 105 1.24 20.07 9.26
CA LYS A 105 2.41 19.20 9.20
C LYS A 105 2.33 18.27 8.00
N PRO A 106 3.48 17.81 7.46
CA PRO A 106 3.47 16.71 6.52
C PRO A 106 2.91 15.45 7.21
N ALA A 107 2.15 14.65 6.47
CA ALA A 107 1.61 13.38 6.94
C ALA A 107 2.20 12.21 6.16
N ILE A 108 2.30 11.04 6.78
CA ILE A 108 2.73 9.81 6.10
C ILE A 108 1.77 8.68 6.49
N VAL A 109 1.24 8.00 5.47
CA VAL A 109 0.42 6.79 5.61
C VAL A 109 1.31 5.55 5.51
N PHE A 110 1.21 4.65 6.48
CA PHE A 110 1.97 3.40 6.61
C PHE A 110 1.03 2.21 6.51
N LEU A 111 1.40 1.21 5.71
CA LEU A 111 0.59 0.01 5.47
C LEU A 111 1.36 -1.27 5.75
N HIS A 112 0.71 -2.20 6.45
CA HIS A 112 1.33 -3.42 6.95
C HIS A 112 1.33 -4.54 5.89
N SER A 113 2.25 -5.50 6.06
CA SER A 113 2.26 -6.75 5.27
C SER A 113 1.02 -7.62 5.52
N SER A 114 0.77 -8.58 4.63
CA SER A 114 -0.25 -9.60 4.83
C SER A 114 -0.12 -10.26 6.21
N TYR A 115 -1.26 -10.58 6.82
CA TYR A 115 -1.39 -11.29 8.10
C TYR A 115 -0.93 -10.54 9.35
N LYS A 116 -0.50 -9.27 9.22
CA LYS A 116 -0.22 -8.35 10.33
C LYS A 116 -1.41 -7.42 10.60
N CYS A 117 -1.18 -6.31 11.29
CA CYS A 117 -2.18 -5.26 11.61
C CYS A 117 -1.49 -3.88 11.71
N LYS A 118 -2.25 -2.80 11.90
CA LYS A 118 -1.71 -1.44 12.03
C LYS A 118 -0.81 -1.25 13.24
N GLU A 119 -1.04 -1.96 14.34
CA GLU A 119 -0.22 -1.88 15.55
C GLU A 119 1.21 -2.37 15.32
N TRP A 120 1.43 -3.26 14.33
CA TRP A 120 2.75 -3.69 13.88
C TRP A 120 3.65 -2.52 13.46
N LEU A 121 3.04 -1.46 12.92
CA LEU A 121 3.74 -0.32 12.35
C LEU A 121 4.14 0.71 13.40
N ARG A 122 3.73 0.55 14.68
CA ARG A 122 3.96 1.52 15.75
C ARG A 122 5.42 2.00 15.86
N PRO A 123 6.46 1.14 15.78
CA PRO A 123 7.84 1.63 15.82
C PRO A 123 8.16 2.65 14.73
N LEU A 124 7.64 2.47 13.51
CA LEU A 124 7.77 3.45 12.44
C LEU A 124 6.98 4.72 12.76
N LEU A 125 5.73 4.59 13.20
CA LEU A 125 4.89 5.74 13.53
C LEU A 125 5.55 6.61 14.62
N GLU A 126 6.13 6.02 15.65
CA GLU A 126 6.85 6.74 16.70
C GLU A 126 8.11 7.43 16.17
N ALA A 127 8.90 6.74 15.33
CA ALA A 127 10.13 7.28 14.76
C ALA A 127 9.88 8.48 13.84
N TYR A 128 8.87 8.42 12.99
CA TYR A 128 8.50 9.55 12.12
C TYR A 128 7.74 10.63 12.90
N ALA A 129 6.90 10.29 13.88
CA ALA A 129 6.27 11.30 14.72
C ALA A 129 7.34 12.13 15.46
N SER A 130 8.43 11.51 15.94
CA SER A 130 9.53 12.24 16.60
C SER A 130 10.26 13.21 15.66
N LYS A 131 10.21 12.98 14.35
CA LYS A 131 10.69 13.90 13.30
C LYS A 131 9.69 15.02 12.95
N GLY A 132 8.47 14.96 13.48
CA GLY A 132 7.44 16.00 13.32
C GLY A 132 6.38 15.70 12.28
N TYR A 133 6.28 14.46 11.80
CA TYR A 133 5.20 14.02 10.91
C TYR A 133 3.92 13.70 11.67
N VAL A 134 2.77 13.82 10.98
CA VAL A 134 1.53 13.13 11.34
C VAL A 134 1.58 11.74 10.72
N CYS A 135 1.68 10.70 11.54
CA CYS A 135 1.88 9.32 11.07
C CYS A 135 0.58 8.55 11.21
N VAL A 136 0.14 7.90 10.13
CA VAL A 136 -1.16 7.23 10.06
C VAL A 136 -0.96 5.79 9.63
N ALA A 137 -1.57 4.84 10.33
CA ALA A 137 -1.69 3.46 9.91
C ALA A 137 -3.15 3.03 9.91
N ILE A 138 -3.51 2.14 8.99
CA ILE A 138 -4.82 1.50 8.94
C ILE A 138 -4.66 -0.01 8.97
N ASP A 139 -5.63 -0.71 9.54
CA ASP A 139 -5.74 -2.15 9.28
C ASP A 139 -6.24 -2.30 7.85
N SER A 140 -5.54 -3.04 6.98
CA SER A 140 -6.02 -3.37 5.63
C SER A 140 -7.27 -4.26 5.67
N ARG A 141 -7.97 -4.40 4.54
CA ARG A 141 -9.21 -5.21 4.47
C ARG A 141 -8.93 -6.62 4.98
N TYR A 142 -9.80 -7.13 5.85
CA TYR A 142 -9.73 -8.47 6.44
C TYR A 142 -8.53 -8.72 7.36
N HIS A 143 -7.89 -7.68 7.90
CA HIS A 143 -6.75 -7.76 8.84
C HIS A 143 -7.02 -6.97 10.13
N GLY A 144 -6.23 -7.21 11.18
CA GLY A 144 -6.34 -6.48 12.46
C GLY A 144 -7.75 -6.50 13.06
N GLU A 145 -8.29 -5.35 13.43
CA GLU A 145 -9.68 -5.26 13.94
C GLU A 145 -10.74 -5.63 12.88
N ARG A 146 -10.37 -5.69 11.59
CA ARG A 146 -11.23 -6.14 10.49
C ARG A 146 -11.14 -7.65 10.24
N ALA A 147 -10.39 -8.38 11.06
CA ALA A 147 -10.30 -9.84 11.05
C ALA A 147 -11.00 -10.45 12.27
N SER A 148 -11.67 -11.57 12.08
CA SER A 148 -12.34 -12.31 13.17
C SER A 148 -11.52 -13.50 13.68
N ASN A 149 -10.54 -13.96 12.90
CA ASN A 149 -9.69 -15.11 13.16
C ASN A 149 -8.48 -15.13 12.21
N GLU A 150 -7.60 -16.12 12.39
CA GLU A 150 -6.37 -16.31 11.60
C GLU A 150 -6.60 -16.52 10.09
N THR A 151 -7.76 -17.05 9.68
CA THR A 151 -8.05 -17.37 8.28
C THR A 151 -8.86 -16.31 7.54
N THR A 152 -9.33 -15.26 8.23
CA THR A 152 -10.31 -14.29 7.70
C THR A 152 -9.90 -13.72 6.33
N TYR A 153 -8.63 -13.35 6.16
CA TYR A 153 -8.13 -12.86 4.87
C TYR A 153 -8.18 -13.91 3.73
N ILE A 154 -7.77 -15.16 4.01
CA ILE A 154 -7.83 -16.25 3.02
C ILE A 154 -9.29 -16.60 2.69
N ASP A 155 -10.16 -16.61 3.70
CA ASP A 155 -11.58 -16.89 3.50
C ASP A 155 -12.27 -15.82 2.66
N ALA A 156 -11.88 -14.55 2.85
CA ALA A 156 -12.32 -13.44 2.01
C ALA A 156 -11.84 -13.58 0.56
N LEU A 157 -10.56 -13.93 0.34
CA LEU A 157 -10.03 -14.18 -1.01
C LEU A 157 -10.80 -15.30 -1.72
N LYS A 158 -11.08 -16.41 -1.02
CA LYS A 158 -11.91 -17.52 -1.52
C LYS A 158 -13.35 -17.09 -1.80
N SER A 159 -13.94 -16.28 -0.92
CA SER A 159 -15.27 -15.70 -1.17
C SER A 159 -15.30 -14.84 -2.43
N ALA A 160 -14.28 -13.98 -2.61
CA ALA A 160 -14.15 -13.15 -3.81
C ALA A 160 -13.96 -13.99 -5.07
N TRP A 161 -13.20 -15.09 -5.01
CA TRP A 161 -13.11 -16.05 -6.12
C TRP A 161 -14.46 -16.70 -6.43
N ARG A 162 -15.25 -17.10 -5.44
CA ARG A 162 -16.55 -17.72 -5.68
C ARG A 162 -17.55 -16.72 -6.27
N ASN A 163 -17.68 -15.55 -5.66
CA ASN A 163 -18.77 -14.61 -5.93
C ASN A 163 -18.42 -13.49 -6.90
N GLY A 164 -17.16 -13.04 -6.95
CA GLY A 164 -16.71 -11.89 -7.75
C GLY A 164 -17.23 -10.53 -7.24
N ASP A 165 -17.72 -10.47 -6.00
CA ASP A 165 -18.41 -9.32 -5.40
C ASP A 165 -17.49 -8.39 -4.58
N THR A 166 -16.27 -8.82 -4.28
CA THR A 166 -15.28 -8.09 -3.46
C THR A 166 -13.89 -8.20 -4.07
N MET A 167 -12.96 -7.30 -3.73
CA MET A 167 -11.56 -7.29 -4.19
C MET A 167 -10.59 -7.23 -3.01
N PRO A 168 -10.58 -8.27 -2.15
CA PRO A 168 -9.91 -8.29 -0.86
C PRO A 168 -8.38 -8.17 -0.95
N PHE A 169 -7.78 -8.54 -2.08
CA PHE A 169 -6.32 -8.55 -2.26
C PHE A 169 -5.74 -7.13 -2.17
N VAL A 170 -6.03 -6.28 -3.16
CA VAL A 170 -5.44 -4.93 -3.24
C VAL A 170 -6.51 -3.84 -3.28
N PHE A 171 -7.52 -3.99 -4.14
CA PHE A 171 -8.32 -2.85 -4.58
C PHE A 171 -9.33 -2.34 -3.54
N ASP A 172 -9.92 -3.21 -2.71
CA ASP A 172 -10.82 -2.75 -1.65
C ASP A 172 -10.09 -1.85 -0.63
N THR A 173 -8.84 -2.18 -0.27
CA THR A 173 -8.04 -1.32 0.61
C THR A 173 -7.62 -0.03 -0.09
N VAL A 174 -7.36 -0.05 -1.40
CA VAL A 174 -7.03 1.18 -2.16
C VAL A 174 -8.16 2.21 -2.09
N TRP A 175 -9.41 1.79 -2.05
CA TRP A 175 -10.53 2.71 -1.82
C TRP A 175 -10.56 3.31 -0.43
N ASP A 176 -10.28 2.50 0.59
CA ASP A 176 -10.13 3.03 1.94
C ASP A 176 -9.04 4.11 1.98
N LEU A 177 -7.99 3.95 1.19
CA LEU A 177 -6.91 4.92 1.06
C LEU A 177 -7.36 6.18 0.31
N VAL A 178 -8.16 6.08 -0.75
CA VAL A 178 -8.78 7.27 -1.37
C VAL A 178 -9.62 8.05 -0.34
N LYS A 179 -10.41 7.35 0.49
CA LYS A 179 -11.21 7.97 1.56
C LYS A 179 -10.36 8.51 2.71
N LEU A 180 -9.25 7.85 3.03
CA LEU A 180 -8.27 8.38 3.97
C LEU A 180 -7.63 9.66 3.43
N GLY A 181 -7.36 9.74 2.12
CA GLY A 181 -6.92 10.96 1.45
C GLY A 181 -7.93 12.10 1.57
N ASP A 182 -9.23 11.82 1.45
CA ASP A 182 -10.31 12.80 1.71
C ASP A 182 -10.21 13.32 3.15
N TYR A 183 -10.18 12.41 4.13
CA TYR A 183 -10.09 12.76 5.55
C TYR A 183 -8.84 13.58 5.89
N LEU A 184 -7.65 13.14 5.45
CA LEU A 184 -6.40 13.84 5.72
C LEU A 184 -6.35 15.21 5.04
N GLY A 185 -7.02 15.37 3.90
CA GLY A 185 -7.13 16.66 3.21
C GLY A 185 -7.95 17.70 3.97
N GLU A 186 -8.87 17.27 4.84
CA GLU A 186 -9.74 18.14 5.64
C GLU A 186 -9.20 18.43 7.05
N ARG A 187 -8.22 17.66 7.53
CA ARG A 187 -7.62 17.86 8.85
C ARG A 187 -6.90 19.20 8.94
N GLU A 188 -7.13 19.93 10.03
CA GLU A 188 -6.51 21.25 10.27
C GLU A 188 -5.01 21.19 10.56
N ASP A 189 -4.52 20.04 11.07
CA ASP A 189 -3.12 19.81 11.44
C ASP A 189 -2.30 19.13 10.34
N VAL A 190 -2.90 18.78 9.20
CA VAL A 190 -2.23 18.16 8.04
C VAL A 190 -2.12 19.17 6.91
N ASP A 191 -0.96 19.20 6.26
CA ASP A 191 -0.78 19.91 5.00
C ASP A 191 -1.21 18.99 3.84
N PRO A 192 -2.33 19.29 3.14
CA PRO A 192 -2.86 18.41 2.11
C PRO A 192 -1.93 18.25 0.89
N CYS A 193 -0.94 19.13 0.72
CA CYS A 193 0.04 19.03 -0.36
C CYS A 193 1.24 18.14 0.00
N ARG A 194 1.39 17.76 1.29
CA ARG A 194 2.55 17.04 1.82
C ARG A 194 2.13 15.75 2.51
N VAL A 195 1.46 14.87 1.76
CA VAL A 195 1.02 13.55 2.22
C VAL A 195 1.84 12.47 1.53
N GLY A 196 2.67 11.77 2.30
CA GLY A 196 3.40 10.59 1.85
C GLY A 196 2.63 9.28 2.05
N ILE A 197 3.01 8.24 1.32
CA ILE A 197 2.49 6.88 1.53
C ILE A 197 3.57 5.82 1.33
N THR A 198 3.60 4.84 2.22
CA THR A 198 4.51 3.70 2.19
C THR A 198 3.85 2.45 2.75
N GLY A 199 4.43 1.29 2.46
CA GLY A 199 4.02 0.04 3.06
C GLY A 199 4.92 -1.12 2.66
N GLU A 200 4.84 -2.20 3.44
CA GLU A 200 5.61 -3.42 3.27
C GLU A 200 4.76 -4.48 2.55
N SER A 201 5.31 -5.14 1.52
CA SER A 201 4.70 -6.30 0.85
C SER A 201 3.30 -5.99 0.32
N LEU A 202 2.24 -6.56 0.90
CA LEU A 202 0.84 -6.23 0.59
C LEU A 202 0.56 -4.74 0.80
N GLY A 203 1.04 -4.16 1.91
CA GLY A 203 0.96 -2.72 2.16
C GLY A 203 1.74 -1.91 1.12
N GLY A 204 2.82 -2.46 0.56
CA GLY A 204 3.53 -1.86 -0.56
C GLY A 204 2.70 -1.83 -1.84
N MET A 205 1.94 -2.89 -2.13
CA MET A 205 0.95 -2.90 -3.22
C MET A 205 -0.13 -1.86 -3.00
N HIS A 206 -0.70 -1.81 -1.80
CA HIS A 206 -1.72 -0.81 -1.45
C HIS A 206 -1.18 0.62 -1.61
N ALA A 207 0.04 0.90 -1.15
CA ALA A 207 0.68 2.21 -1.30
C ALA A 207 0.90 2.59 -2.77
N TRP A 208 1.37 1.66 -3.60
CA TRP A 208 1.55 1.86 -5.04
C TRP A 208 0.20 2.17 -5.72
N PHE A 209 -0.81 1.34 -5.54
CA PHE A 209 -2.09 1.53 -6.22
C PHE A 209 -2.87 2.74 -5.69
N ALA A 210 -2.79 3.04 -4.40
CA ALA A 210 -3.38 4.25 -3.81
C ALA A 210 -2.73 5.50 -4.39
N ALA A 211 -1.40 5.55 -4.49
CA ALA A 211 -0.73 6.67 -5.15
C ALA A 211 -1.02 6.73 -6.65
N PHE A 212 -1.18 5.60 -7.34
CA PHE A 212 -1.56 5.59 -8.75
C PHE A 212 -2.92 6.29 -8.96
N VAL A 213 -3.95 5.89 -8.20
CA VAL A 213 -5.32 6.40 -8.38
C VAL A 213 -5.53 7.79 -7.77
N ASP A 214 -4.88 8.09 -6.63
CA ASP A 214 -5.04 9.34 -5.89
C ASP A 214 -3.75 10.16 -5.95
N THR A 215 -3.85 11.32 -6.60
CA THR A 215 -2.72 12.21 -6.85
C THR A 215 -2.32 13.03 -5.62
N ARG A 216 -3.11 13.03 -4.54
CA ARG A 216 -2.79 13.72 -3.28
C ARG A 216 -1.62 13.12 -2.52
N TYR A 217 -1.37 11.82 -2.70
CA TYR A 217 -0.17 11.16 -2.18
C TYR A 217 1.05 11.66 -2.94
N SER A 218 1.73 12.66 -2.40
CA SER A 218 2.76 13.45 -3.07
C SER A 218 4.16 12.84 -2.99
N VAL A 219 4.43 11.93 -2.06
CA VAL A 219 5.67 11.15 -1.97
C VAL A 219 5.35 9.68 -1.74
N VAL A 220 5.94 8.78 -2.52
CA VAL A 220 5.51 7.39 -2.59
C VAL A 220 6.70 6.45 -2.43
N VAL A 221 6.62 5.53 -1.46
CA VAL A 221 7.69 4.57 -1.18
C VAL A 221 7.14 3.15 -0.95
N PRO A 222 6.77 2.40 -2.02
CA PRO A 222 6.40 1.00 -1.91
C PRO A 222 7.64 0.15 -1.58
N ILE A 223 7.57 -0.69 -0.54
CA ILE A 223 8.65 -1.58 -0.12
C ILE A 223 8.24 -3.02 -0.41
N ILE A 224 9.05 -3.74 -1.20
CA ILE A 224 8.83 -5.13 -1.64
C ILE A 224 7.40 -5.42 -2.14
N GLY A 225 6.74 -4.42 -2.72
CA GLY A 225 5.31 -4.45 -3.08
C GLY A 225 5.01 -4.29 -4.58
N VAL A 226 5.98 -3.89 -5.39
CA VAL A 226 5.75 -3.72 -6.84
C VAL A 226 6.07 -5.02 -7.58
N GLN A 227 5.19 -5.42 -8.49
CA GLN A 227 5.34 -6.63 -9.30
C GLN A 227 4.87 -6.36 -10.73
N GLY A 228 5.53 -6.97 -11.73
CA GLY A 228 4.98 -7.13 -13.08
C GLY A 228 4.15 -8.41 -13.12
N PHE A 229 2.83 -8.30 -12.96
CA PHE A 229 1.95 -9.46 -12.87
C PHE A 229 1.83 -10.21 -14.20
N ARG A 230 1.69 -9.49 -15.31
CA ARG A 230 1.67 -10.08 -16.65
C ARG A 230 2.97 -10.78 -16.97
N TRP A 231 4.09 -10.11 -16.70
CA TRP A 231 5.42 -10.68 -16.89
C TRP A 231 5.59 -11.99 -16.11
N ALA A 232 5.10 -12.03 -14.86
CA ALA A 232 5.20 -13.22 -14.03
C ALA A 232 4.40 -14.39 -14.60
N ILE A 233 3.23 -14.14 -15.19
CA ILE A 233 2.44 -15.13 -15.92
C ILE A 233 3.21 -15.61 -17.15
N ASP A 234 3.64 -14.70 -18.02
CA ASP A 234 4.30 -15.01 -19.29
C ASP A 234 5.63 -15.78 -19.13
N ASN A 235 6.29 -15.62 -17.99
CA ASN A 235 7.59 -16.23 -17.72
C ASN A 235 7.52 -17.37 -16.68
N ASN A 236 6.34 -17.84 -16.30
CA ASN A 236 6.15 -18.86 -15.25
C ASN A 236 6.80 -18.51 -13.89
N MET A 237 6.90 -17.22 -13.59
CA MET A 237 7.46 -16.67 -12.35
C MET A 237 6.37 -16.28 -11.32
N TRP A 238 5.13 -16.73 -11.53
CA TRP A 238 3.97 -16.44 -10.69
C TRP A 238 3.90 -17.28 -9.41
N LEU A 239 4.63 -18.41 -9.34
CA LEU A 239 4.46 -19.43 -8.29
C LEU A 239 4.71 -18.91 -6.88
N ALA A 240 5.70 -18.04 -6.68
CA ALA A 240 5.99 -17.49 -5.36
C ALA A 240 4.87 -16.57 -4.82
N ARG A 241 4.25 -15.78 -5.70
CA ARG A 241 3.07 -14.97 -5.37
C ARG A 241 1.88 -15.87 -5.05
N VAL A 242 1.61 -16.85 -5.91
CA VAL A 242 0.55 -17.85 -5.70
C VAL A 242 0.73 -18.57 -4.36
N ASN A 243 1.94 -18.97 -4.01
CA ASN A 243 2.23 -19.66 -2.74
C ASN A 243 1.95 -18.80 -1.50
N SER A 244 1.97 -17.47 -1.59
CA SER A 244 1.66 -16.58 -0.46
C SER A 244 0.17 -16.57 -0.05
N ILE A 245 -0.71 -17.00 -0.96
CA ILE A 245 -2.17 -17.11 -0.77
C ILE A 245 -2.67 -18.41 -1.41
N ARG A 246 -1.86 -19.48 -1.30
CA ARG A 246 -2.08 -20.75 -2.00
C ARG A 246 -3.48 -21.35 -1.86
N PRO A 247 -4.14 -21.31 -0.68
CA PRO A 247 -5.47 -21.90 -0.53
C PRO A 247 -6.52 -21.32 -1.49
N LEU A 248 -6.38 -20.06 -1.91
CA LEU A 248 -7.24 -19.44 -2.94
C LEU A 248 -7.04 -20.10 -4.30
N PHE A 249 -5.78 -20.24 -4.71
CA PHE A 249 -5.43 -20.80 -6.02
C PHE A 249 -5.75 -22.28 -6.12
N GLU A 250 -5.60 -23.05 -5.03
CA GLU A 250 -6.02 -24.46 -5.00
C GLU A 250 -7.54 -24.61 -5.12
N GLU A 251 -8.32 -23.72 -4.51
CA GLU A 251 -9.77 -23.70 -4.68
C GLU A 251 -10.15 -23.40 -6.13
N ALA A 252 -9.56 -22.35 -6.72
CA ALA A 252 -9.77 -22.01 -8.12
C ALA A 252 -9.36 -23.13 -9.08
N ARG A 253 -8.23 -23.80 -8.82
CA ARG A 253 -7.78 -24.96 -9.60
C ARG A 253 -8.82 -26.09 -9.60
N ILE A 254 -9.38 -26.42 -8.44
CA ILE A 254 -10.40 -27.46 -8.29
C ILE A 254 -11.67 -27.06 -9.03
N ASP A 255 -12.15 -25.82 -8.83
CA ASP A 255 -13.36 -25.31 -9.48
C ASP A 255 -13.24 -25.28 -11.02
N LEU A 256 -12.04 -25.01 -11.53
CA LEU A 256 -11.73 -25.02 -12.97
C LEU A 256 -11.45 -26.43 -13.52
N GLY A 257 -11.52 -27.48 -12.70
CA GLY A 257 -11.30 -28.87 -13.13
C GLY A 257 -9.86 -29.17 -13.56
N LYS A 258 -8.88 -28.40 -13.07
CA LYS A 258 -7.46 -28.52 -13.44
C LYS A 258 -6.73 -29.50 -12.53
N SER A 259 -5.82 -30.31 -13.07
CA SER A 259 -5.02 -31.27 -12.28
C SER A 259 -3.89 -30.59 -11.48
N GLU A 260 -3.38 -29.47 -11.97
CA GLU A 260 -2.28 -28.71 -11.38
C GLU A 260 -2.53 -27.21 -11.51
N LEU A 261 -1.78 -26.41 -10.75
CA LEU A 261 -1.78 -24.96 -10.88
C LEU A 261 -1.04 -24.59 -12.17
N ASP A 262 -1.71 -23.85 -13.05
CA ASP A 262 -1.16 -23.37 -14.32
C ASP A 262 -1.45 -21.87 -14.50
N THR A 263 -0.95 -21.29 -15.60
CA THR A 263 -1.14 -19.86 -15.91
C THR A 263 -2.61 -19.49 -16.10
N GLU A 264 -3.45 -20.39 -16.63
CA GLU A 264 -4.89 -20.13 -16.82
C GLU A 264 -5.58 -19.96 -15.46
N VAL A 265 -5.28 -20.81 -14.47
CA VAL A 265 -5.80 -20.64 -13.10
C VAL A 265 -5.38 -19.29 -12.55
N VAL A 266 -4.13 -18.87 -12.77
CA VAL A 266 -3.61 -17.61 -12.26
C VAL A 266 -4.31 -16.41 -12.88
N GLU A 267 -4.42 -16.36 -14.20
CA GLU A 267 -5.10 -15.31 -14.95
C GLU A 267 -6.57 -15.19 -14.51
N ARG A 268 -7.30 -16.30 -14.41
CA ARG A 268 -8.71 -16.31 -13.99
C ARG A 268 -8.90 -15.80 -12.57
N VAL A 269 -7.99 -16.14 -11.64
CA VAL A 269 -8.05 -15.62 -10.27
C VAL A 269 -7.85 -14.11 -10.27
N TRP A 270 -6.84 -13.59 -10.98
CA TRP A 270 -6.60 -12.14 -11.04
C TRP A 270 -7.74 -11.38 -11.70
N GLU A 271 -8.23 -11.85 -12.85
CA GLU A 271 -9.40 -11.27 -13.52
C GLU A 271 -10.60 -11.16 -12.57
N LYS A 272 -10.80 -12.17 -11.71
CA LYS A 272 -11.95 -12.21 -10.81
C LYS A 272 -11.77 -11.40 -9.52
N ILE A 273 -10.60 -11.38 -8.89
CA ILE A 273 -10.41 -10.70 -7.58
C ILE A 273 -9.71 -9.34 -7.67
N ALA A 274 -9.07 -9.03 -8.79
CA ALA A 274 -8.36 -7.78 -9.06
C ALA A 274 -8.35 -7.47 -10.58
N PRO A 275 -9.51 -7.15 -11.18
CA PRO A 275 -9.63 -6.96 -12.63
C PRO A 275 -8.64 -5.90 -13.16
N GLY A 276 -7.86 -6.26 -14.18
CA GLY A 276 -6.88 -5.36 -14.78
C GLY A 276 -5.49 -5.36 -14.12
N LEU A 277 -5.30 -6.14 -13.04
CA LEU A 277 -4.04 -6.21 -12.29
C LEU A 277 -2.84 -6.67 -13.15
N ASP A 278 -3.04 -7.64 -14.03
CA ASP A 278 -2.05 -8.19 -14.97
C ASP A 278 -2.20 -7.63 -16.39
N SER A 279 -2.86 -6.48 -16.53
CA SER A 279 -3.06 -5.82 -17.81
C SER A 279 -2.97 -4.30 -17.65
N GLN A 280 -4.07 -3.55 -17.80
CA GLN A 280 -4.00 -2.09 -17.91
C GLN A 280 -3.54 -1.39 -16.62
N PHE A 281 -3.64 -2.03 -15.44
CA PHE A 281 -3.20 -1.45 -14.17
C PHE A 281 -1.84 -1.98 -13.68
N ASP A 282 -1.21 -2.88 -14.43
CA ASP A 282 0.09 -3.47 -14.08
C ASP A 282 1.21 -2.41 -14.02
N ALA A 283 2.34 -2.76 -13.40
CA ALA A 283 3.47 -1.85 -13.12
C ALA A 283 3.96 -1.03 -14.33
N PRO A 284 4.07 -1.60 -15.56
CA PRO A 284 4.49 -0.82 -16.72
C PRO A 284 3.56 0.32 -17.12
N TYR A 285 2.31 0.35 -16.64
CA TYR A 285 1.29 1.32 -17.03
C TYR A 285 0.93 2.27 -15.90
N SER A 286 0.85 1.77 -14.66
CA SER A 286 0.46 2.60 -13.51
C SER A 286 1.63 3.33 -12.85
N LEU A 287 2.85 2.77 -12.83
CA LEU A 287 4.02 3.43 -12.22
C LEU A 287 4.46 4.72 -12.93
N PRO A 288 4.54 4.77 -14.27
CA PRO A 288 4.94 6.00 -14.97
C PRO A 288 4.03 7.19 -14.65
N LEU A 289 2.76 6.91 -14.32
CA LEU A 289 1.75 7.92 -13.95
C LEU A 289 1.93 8.50 -12.54
N LEU A 290 2.95 8.08 -11.80
CA LEU A 290 3.34 8.74 -10.55
C LEU A 290 4.16 10.00 -10.79
N ALA A 291 4.81 10.15 -11.95
CA ALA A 291 5.54 11.36 -12.31
C ALA A 291 4.61 12.61 -12.24
N PRO A 292 5.09 13.76 -11.73
CA PRO A 292 6.44 14.06 -11.26
C PRO A 292 6.62 13.87 -9.72
N ARG A 293 5.74 13.13 -9.05
CA ARG A 293 5.75 12.96 -7.58
C ARG A 293 6.94 12.08 -7.16
N PRO A 294 7.75 12.44 -6.15
CA PRO A 294 8.84 11.60 -5.69
C PRO A 294 8.46 10.14 -5.43
N LEU A 295 9.15 9.22 -6.13
CA LEU A 295 8.94 7.78 -6.08
C LEU A 295 10.25 7.07 -5.79
N LEU A 296 10.30 6.34 -4.69
CA LEU A 296 11.38 5.42 -4.36
C LEU A 296 10.82 4.00 -4.31
N LEU A 297 11.33 3.13 -5.17
CA LEU A 297 11.01 1.70 -5.18
C LEU A 297 12.11 0.93 -4.46
N LEU A 298 11.75 0.22 -3.39
CA LEU A 298 12.67 -0.58 -2.58
C LEU A 298 12.33 -2.06 -2.71
N ASN A 299 13.31 -2.90 -3.06
CA ASN A 299 13.10 -4.33 -3.28
C ASN A 299 14.30 -5.18 -2.87
N GLY A 300 14.08 -6.46 -2.59
CA GLY A 300 15.16 -7.44 -2.54
C GLY A 300 15.58 -7.85 -3.96
N ALA A 301 16.88 -7.96 -4.24
CA ALA A 301 17.34 -8.37 -5.57
C ALA A 301 16.95 -9.82 -5.90
N GLU A 302 16.83 -10.67 -4.87
CA GLU A 302 16.44 -12.07 -4.96
C GLU A 302 15.00 -12.30 -4.45
N ASP A 303 14.17 -11.26 -4.38
CA ASP A 303 12.77 -11.39 -3.99
C ASP A 303 11.98 -12.24 -5.02
N PRO A 304 11.52 -13.46 -4.66
CA PRO A 304 10.82 -14.31 -5.61
C PRO A 304 9.37 -13.87 -5.86
N ARG A 305 8.77 -13.08 -4.96
CA ARG A 305 7.39 -12.58 -5.09
C ARG A 305 7.30 -11.27 -5.87
N CYS A 306 8.38 -10.51 -5.88
CA CYS A 306 8.54 -9.27 -6.63
C CYS A 306 9.84 -9.31 -7.46
N PRO A 307 9.96 -10.21 -8.47
CA PRO A 307 11.22 -10.43 -9.16
C PRO A 307 11.68 -9.18 -9.93
N ILE A 308 12.92 -8.73 -9.69
CA ILE A 308 13.47 -7.54 -10.36
C ILE A 308 13.56 -7.70 -11.88
N SER A 309 13.70 -8.94 -12.36
CA SER A 309 13.69 -9.26 -13.79
C SER A 309 12.34 -8.95 -14.45
N GLY A 310 11.25 -8.98 -13.69
CA GLY A 310 9.91 -8.57 -14.14
C GLY A 310 9.63 -7.08 -14.02
N LEU A 311 10.54 -6.30 -13.44
CA LEU A 311 10.37 -4.86 -13.27
C LEU A 311 11.10 -4.03 -14.32
N GLY A 312 11.93 -4.65 -15.18
CA GLY A 312 12.76 -3.93 -16.15
C GLY A 312 11.99 -2.97 -17.06
N GLU A 313 10.87 -3.43 -17.64
CA GLU A 313 10.01 -2.58 -18.48
C GLU A 313 9.37 -1.46 -17.65
N ALA A 314 8.84 -1.78 -16.47
CA ALA A 314 8.18 -0.81 -15.61
C ALA A 314 9.15 0.29 -15.13
N ILE A 315 10.36 -0.09 -14.71
CA ILE A 315 11.42 0.84 -14.29
C ILE A 315 11.85 1.71 -15.48
N SER A 316 12.03 1.13 -16.66
CA SER A 316 12.44 1.89 -17.86
C SER A 316 11.38 2.92 -18.27
N LYS A 317 10.11 2.52 -18.34
CA LYS A 317 9.00 3.44 -18.64
C LYS A 317 8.84 4.52 -17.57
N THR A 318 9.01 4.16 -16.31
CA THR A 318 8.93 5.12 -15.19
C THR A 318 10.07 6.13 -15.26
N ALA A 319 11.33 5.68 -15.40
CA ALA A 319 12.48 6.58 -15.55
C ALA A 319 12.28 7.58 -16.69
N LYS A 320 11.82 7.09 -17.86
CA LYS A 320 11.52 7.93 -19.01
C LYS A 320 10.45 8.99 -18.69
N ALA A 321 9.35 8.63 -18.03
CA ALA A 321 8.30 9.59 -17.67
C ALA A 321 8.82 10.69 -16.71
N TYR A 322 9.74 10.36 -15.79
CA TYR A 322 10.37 11.34 -14.91
C TYR A 322 11.38 12.24 -15.63
N GLU A 323 12.16 11.69 -16.58
CA GLU A 323 13.04 12.46 -17.46
C GLU A 323 12.25 13.47 -18.32
N GLU A 324 11.17 13.02 -18.96
CA GLU A 324 10.30 13.86 -19.79
C GLU A 324 9.60 14.96 -18.98
N SER A 325 9.32 14.68 -17.70
CA SER A 325 8.79 15.66 -16.74
C SER A 325 9.86 16.61 -16.17
N GLY A 326 11.14 16.42 -16.50
CA GLY A 326 12.25 17.21 -15.97
C GLY A 326 12.49 17.02 -14.47
N CYS A 327 12.18 15.84 -13.94
CA CYS A 327 12.25 15.50 -12.52
C CYS A 327 12.92 14.13 -12.31
N ALA A 328 13.92 13.78 -13.13
CA ALA A 328 14.60 12.48 -13.08
C ALA A 328 15.14 12.14 -11.66
N GLU A 329 15.55 13.15 -10.90
CA GLU A 329 16.04 13.02 -9.52
C GLU A 329 14.97 12.60 -8.50
N LYS A 330 13.69 12.65 -8.89
CA LYS A 330 12.54 12.24 -8.09
C LYS A 330 12.13 10.79 -8.33
N PHE A 331 12.86 10.03 -9.13
CA PHE A 331 12.66 8.59 -9.27
C PHE A 331 13.94 7.83 -8.90
N MET A 332 13.80 6.82 -8.06
CA MET A 332 14.89 5.92 -7.72
C MET A 332 14.37 4.50 -7.51
N PHE A 333 15.16 3.51 -7.94
CA PHE A 333 14.92 2.10 -7.66
C PHE A 333 16.16 1.52 -7.00
N ILE A 334 15.96 0.85 -5.86
CA ILE A 334 17.03 0.17 -5.12
C ILE A 334 16.61 -1.29 -4.96
N ALA A 335 17.47 -2.19 -5.45
CA ALA A 335 17.37 -3.63 -5.24
C ALA A 335 18.55 -4.08 -4.38
N GLU A 336 18.30 -4.56 -3.17
CA GLU A 336 19.35 -4.97 -2.22
C GLU A 336 19.89 -6.38 -2.54
N PRO A 337 21.19 -6.56 -2.80
CA PRO A 337 21.78 -7.87 -3.07
C PRO A 337 21.74 -8.81 -1.86
N GLY A 338 21.47 -10.09 -2.07
CA GLY A 338 21.34 -11.11 -1.03
C GLY A 338 20.04 -11.02 -0.21
N VAL A 339 19.05 -10.27 -0.67
CA VAL A 339 17.78 -10.01 0.02
C VAL A 339 16.63 -10.58 -0.79
N GLY A 340 15.89 -11.52 -0.19
CA GLY A 340 14.64 -12.05 -0.72
C GLY A 340 13.44 -11.17 -0.36
N HIS A 341 12.26 -11.79 -0.18
CA HIS A 341 11.04 -11.08 0.22
C HIS A 341 11.03 -10.77 1.73
N LYS A 342 11.81 -9.77 2.15
CA LYS A 342 11.90 -9.30 3.54
C LYS A 342 12.21 -7.81 3.57
N ILE A 343 11.68 -7.11 4.57
CA ILE A 343 12.09 -5.74 4.87
C ILE A 343 13.45 -5.73 5.58
N THR A 344 14.27 -4.72 5.31
CA THR A 344 15.60 -4.56 5.90
C THR A 344 15.75 -3.19 6.56
N ILE A 345 16.75 -3.06 7.43
CA ILE A 345 17.09 -1.78 8.09
C ILE A 345 17.43 -0.72 7.02
N ASP A 346 18.16 -1.11 5.98
CA ASP A 346 18.58 -0.20 4.91
C ASP A 346 17.37 0.30 4.10
N MET A 347 16.38 -0.55 3.81
CA MET A 347 15.11 -0.12 3.19
C MET A 347 14.36 0.91 4.06
N VAL A 348 14.21 0.65 5.36
CA VAL A 348 13.51 1.57 6.27
C VAL A 348 14.24 2.91 6.36
N LYS A 349 15.58 2.86 6.42
CA LYS A 349 16.41 4.07 6.42
C LYS A 349 16.27 4.86 5.12
N ALA A 350 16.37 4.20 3.96
CA ALA A 350 16.22 4.83 2.66
C ALA A 350 14.83 5.48 2.49
N ALA A 351 13.77 4.79 2.94
CA ALA A 351 12.42 5.35 2.95
C ALA A 351 12.34 6.60 3.83
N SER A 352 12.94 6.57 5.02
CA SER A 352 12.95 7.73 5.93
C SER A 352 13.69 8.93 5.35
N GLU A 353 14.87 8.72 4.79
CA GLU A 353 15.65 9.77 4.13
C GLU A 353 14.91 10.35 2.92
N TRP A 354 14.18 9.52 2.17
CA TRP A 354 13.38 9.97 1.02
C TRP A 354 12.21 10.87 1.44
N PHE A 355 11.46 10.48 2.46
CA PHE A 355 10.39 11.32 3.00
C PHE A 355 10.94 12.63 3.56
N ASP A 356 12.03 12.58 4.34
CA ASP A 356 12.69 13.77 4.89
C ASP A 356 13.13 14.73 3.79
N ARG A 357 13.65 14.21 2.68
CA ARG A 357 14.07 15.03 1.54
C ARG A 357 12.92 15.72 0.84
N PHE A 358 11.76 15.08 0.70
CA PHE A 358 10.70 15.54 -0.21
C PHE A 358 9.43 16.08 0.47
N LEU A 359 9.22 15.81 1.77
CA LEU A 359 8.10 16.35 2.54
C LEU A 359 8.51 17.52 3.46
N HIS A 360 9.80 17.68 3.75
CA HIS A 360 10.30 18.85 4.48
C HIS A 360 10.91 19.95 3.59
N ALA A 361 11.13 19.67 2.30
CA ALA A 361 11.44 20.69 1.30
C ALA A 361 10.23 21.58 1.04
#